data_AF-A0A350IYX1-F1
#
_entry.id   AF-A0A350IYX1-F1
#
_cell.length_a   1.000
_cell.length_b   1.000
_cell.length_c   1.000
_cell.angle_alpha   90.00
_cell.angle_beta   90.00
_cell.angle_gamma   90.00
#
_symmetry.space_group_name_H-M   'P 1'
#
loop_
_entity.id
_entity.type
_entity.pdbx_description
1 polymer ?
#
loop_
_entity_poly.entity_id
_entity_poly.type
_entity_poly.pdbx_seq_one_letter_code
_entity_poly.pdbx_strand_id
1 'polypeptide(L)'
;MSTRKTKLAKLMNIAMIIIGTFILAVSVEFFILPYRILSGGVAGIAVAMEPLLHINTTLLANCLTVGLFIVGGLFLGRTFMMNTILSSLCYPLFTTMLEKYVGVVPITIHPMLASFYAG
;
A
#
# COMPACT_ATOMS: atom_id res chain seq x y z
N MET A 1 -7.17 -8.38 36.28
CA MET A 1 -6.54 -9.38 35.37
C MET A 1 -6.94 -9.24 33.89
N SER A 2 -7.95 -8.42 33.53
CA SER A 2 -8.45 -8.27 32.13
C SER A 2 -7.65 -7.29 31.24
N THR A 3 -7.03 -6.26 31.81
CA THR A 3 -6.38 -5.16 31.05
C THR A 3 -5.10 -5.53 30.30
N ARG A 4 -4.40 -6.60 30.70
CA ARG A 4 -3.12 -7.01 30.08
C ARG A 4 -3.32 -7.68 28.72
N LYS A 5 -4.39 -8.47 28.56
CA LYS A 5 -4.74 -9.12 27.29
C LYS A 5 -5.08 -8.11 26.20
N THR A 6 -5.81 -7.04 26.54
CA THR A 6 -6.16 -5.96 25.60
C THR A 6 -4.97 -5.11 25.15
N LYS A 7 -3.98 -4.87 26.02
CA LYS A 7 -2.75 -4.16 25.62
C LYS A 7 -1.90 -5.01 24.68
N LEU A 8 -1.76 -6.30 24.98
CA LEU A 8 -0.99 -7.23 24.13
C LEU A 8 -1.64 -7.39 22.74
N ALA A 9 -2.97 -7.51 22.67
CA ALA A 9 -3.69 -7.58 21.40
C ALA A 9 -3.50 -6.30 20.55
N LYS A 10 -3.54 -5.11 21.18
CA LYS A 10 -3.26 -3.85 20.47
C LYS A 10 -1.82 -3.78 19.96
N LEU A 11 -0.84 -4.21 20.76
CA LEU A 11 0.56 -4.24 20.35
C LEU A 11 0.77 -5.21 19.18
N MET A 12 0.13 -6.37 19.25
CA MET A 12 0.17 -7.36 18.17
C MET A 12 -0.47 -6.83 16.88
N ASN A 13 -1.59 -6.10 16.97
CA ASN A 13 -2.19 -5.44 15.81
C ASN A 13 -1.26 -4.41 15.18
N ILE A 14 -0.61 -3.57 15.99
CA ILE A 14 0.37 -2.58 15.50
C ILE A 14 1.54 -3.29 14.83
N ALA A 15 2.08 -4.35 15.44
CA ALA A 15 3.14 -5.15 14.85
C ALA A 15 2.72 -5.77 13.51
N MET A 16 1.51 -6.33 13.41
CA MET A 16 0.97 -6.87 12.17
C MET A 16 0.81 -5.80 11.09
N ILE A 17 0.36 -4.59 11.43
CA ILE A 17 0.27 -3.47 10.48
C ILE A 17 1.66 -3.10 9.97
N ILE A 18 2.65 -3.00 10.86
CA ILE A 18 4.02 -2.65 10.50
C ILE A 18 4.63 -3.72 9.58
N ILE A 19 4.51 -5.01 9.95
CA ILE A 19 5.03 -6.12 9.15
C ILE A 19 4.32 -6.18 7.79
N GLY A 20 3.00 -6.07 7.75
CA GLY A 20 2.25 -6.05 6.50
C GLY A 20 2.63 -4.88 5.61
N THR A 21 2.83 -3.69 6.19
CA THR A 21 3.29 -2.50 5.44
C THR A 21 4.71 -2.69 4.91
N PHE A 22 5.59 -3.35 5.67
CA PHE A 22 6.94 -3.67 5.21
C PHE A 22 6.93 -4.65 4.03
N ILE A 23 6.13 -5.73 4.11
CA ILE A 23 5.96 -6.68 3.00
C ILE A 23 5.41 -5.96 1.77
N LEU A 24 4.40 -5.10 1.93
CA LEU A 24 3.86 -4.28 0.85
C LEU A 24 4.94 -3.40 0.21
N ALA A 25 5.78 -2.73 1.01
CA ALA A 25 6.87 -1.91 0.50
C ALA A 25 7.90 -2.75 -0.29
N VAL A 26 8.24 -3.96 0.18
CA VAL A 26 9.10 -4.89 -0.57
C VAL A 26 8.45 -5.28 -1.90
N SER A 27 7.17 -5.62 -1.90
CA SER A 27 6.43 -5.93 -3.13
C SER A 27 6.50 -4.78 -4.14
N VAL A 28 6.30 -3.54 -3.68
CA VAL A 28 6.30 -2.36 -4.55
C VAL A 28 7.69 -2.07 -5.11
N GLU A 29 8.71 -1.99 -4.25
CA GLU A 29 10.07 -1.59 -4.64
C GLU A 29 10.77 -2.61 -5.53
N PHE A 30 10.55 -3.91 -5.30
CA PHE A 30 11.26 -4.97 -6.01
C PHE A 30 10.50 -5.55 -7.21
N PHE A 31 9.16 -5.48 -7.21
CA PHE A 31 8.35 -6.11 -8.27
C PHE A 31 7.50 -5.11 -9.06
N ILE A 32 6.95 -4.08 -8.43
CA ILE A 32 6.03 -3.15 -9.11
C ILE A 32 6.83 -2.08 -9.88
N LEU A 33 7.71 -1.37 -9.19
CA LEU A 33 8.48 -0.27 -9.79
C LEU A 33 9.45 -0.73 -10.90
N PRO A 34 10.29 -1.78 -10.71
CA PRO A 34 11.27 -2.19 -11.71
C PRO A 34 10.63 -2.76 -12.99
N TYR A 35 9.48 -3.42 -12.84
CA TYR A 35 8.76 -4.06 -13.95
C TYR A 35 7.61 -3.20 -14.50
N ARG A 36 7.43 -1.98 -13.97
CA ARG A 36 6.33 -1.05 -14.35
C ARG A 36 4.96 -1.72 -14.33
N ILE A 37 4.72 -2.55 -13.32
CA ILE A 37 3.46 -3.26 -13.15
C ILE A 37 2.44 -2.27 -12.58
N LEU A 38 1.24 -2.30 -13.12
CA LEU A 38 0.13 -1.54 -12.54
C LEU A 38 -0.45 -2.36 -11.39
N SER A 39 -0.33 -1.89 -10.15
CA SER A 39 -0.98 -2.55 -9.03
C SER A 39 -2.49 -2.44 -9.16
N GLY A 40 -3.18 -3.58 -9.15
CA GLY A 40 -4.65 -3.62 -9.19
C GLY A 40 -5.22 -2.88 -7.97
N GLY A 41 -6.12 -1.93 -8.17
CA GLY A 41 -6.65 -1.06 -7.12
C GLY A 41 -7.10 0.29 -7.67
N VAL A 42 -6.99 1.35 -6.85
CA VAL A 42 -7.40 2.71 -7.24
C VAL A 42 -6.61 3.22 -8.47
N ALA A 43 -5.31 2.94 -8.54
CA ALA A 43 -4.49 3.27 -9.70
C ALA A 43 -4.93 2.48 -10.95
N GLY A 44 -5.23 1.18 -10.80
CA GLY A 44 -5.79 0.33 -11.86
C GLY A 44 -7.11 0.87 -12.41
N ILE A 45 -8.04 1.23 -11.53
CA ILE A 45 -9.33 1.85 -11.89
C ILE A 45 -9.08 3.15 -12.64
N ALA A 46 -8.19 4.00 -12.15
CA ALA A 46 -7.90 5.28 -12.78
C ALA A 46 -7.36 5.13 -14.21
N VAL A 47 -6.50 4.15 -14.47
CA VAL A 47 -6.00 3.82 -15.82
C VAL A 47 -7.11 3.24 -16.70
N ALA A 48 -7.92 2.32 -16.17
CA ALA A 48 -9.01 1.72 -16.94
C ALA A 48 -10.10 2.73 -17.35
N MET A 49 -10.28 3.80 -16.57
CA MET A 49 -11.26 4.85 -16.85
C MET A 49 -10.73 5.99 -17.73
N GLU A 50 -9.42 6.05 -17.97
CA GLU A 50 -8.80 7.09 -18.81
C GLU A 50 -9.40 7.15 -20.23
N PRO A 51 -9.61 6.02 -20.94
CA PRO A 51 -10.20 6.04 -22.29
C PRO A 51 -11.67 6.53 -22.33
N LEU A 52 -12.37 6.46 -21.19
CA LEU A 52 -13.78 6.83 -21.09
C LEU A 52 -13.94 8.31 -20.69
N LEU A 53 -13.17 8.75 -19.69
CA LEU A 53 -13.31 10.08 -19.09
C LEU A 53 -12.33 11.10 -19.68
N HIS A 54 -11.25 10.67 -20.31
CA HIS A 54 -10.16 11.53 -20.81
C HIS A 54 -9.57 12.47 -19.73
N ILE A 55 -9.68 12.06 -18.46
CA ILE A 55 -9.13 12.77 -17.31
C ILE A 55 -7.75 12.17 -16.99
N ASN A 56 -6.83 13.01 -16.54
CA ASN A 56 -5.52 12.58 -16.08
C ASN A 56 -5.64 11.46 -15.02
N THR A 57 -4.96 10.33 -15.25
CA THR A 57 -4.98 9.14 -14.39
C THR A 57 -4.54 9.44 -12.97
N THR A 58 -3.50 10.24 -12.79
CA THR A 58 -3.00 10.64 -11.46
C THR A 58 -4.04 11.46 -10.71
N LEU A 59 -4.71 12.41 -11.38
CA LEU A 59 -5.77 13.20 -10.77
C LEU A 59 -6.94 12.30 -10.33
N LEU A 60 -7.41 11.41 -11.21
CA LEU A 60 -8.50 10.49 -10.90
C LEU A 60 -8.15 9.55 -9.75
N ALA A 61 -6.93 8.98 -9.75
CA ALA A 61 -6.45 8.12 -8.67
C ALA A 61 -6.39 8.86 -7.33
N ASN A 62 -5.89 10.11 -7.32
CA ASN A 62 -5.83 10.92 -6.11
C ASN A 62 -7.23 11.27 -5.58
N CYS A 63 -8.15 11.65 -6.46
CA CYS A 63 -9.55 11.92 -6.10
C CYS A 63 -10.23 10.69 -5.50
N LEU A 64 -10.09 9.52 -6.15
CA LEU A 64 -10.62 8.26 -5.64
C LEU A 64 -10.00 7.87 -4.30
N THR A 65 -8.68 8.04 -4.14
CA THR A 65 -7.97 7.72 -2.90
C THR A 65 -8.46 8.59 -1.74
N VAL A 66 -8.56 9.91 -1.95
CA VAL A 66 -9.08 10.85 -0.92
C VAL A 66 -10.55 10.55 -0.62
N GLY A 67 -11.37 10.31 -1.64
CA GLY A 67 -12.78 9.94 -1.47
C GLY A 67 -12.95 8.66 -0.65
N LEU A 68 -12.22 7.61 -0.99
CA LEU A 68 -12.20 6.34 -0.26
C LEU A 68 -11.68 6.50 1.17
N PHE A 69 -10.70 7.37 1.41
CA PHE A 69 -10.21 7.64 2.75
C PHE A 69 -11.27 8.33 3.62
N ILE A 70 -12.01 9.30 3.06
CA ILE A 70 -13.13 9.96 3.75
C ILE A 70 -14.25 8.97 4.05
N VAL A 71 -14.70 8.20 3.04
CA VAL A 71 -15.74 7.18 3.19
C VAL A 71 -15.30 6.13 4.22
N GLY A 72 -14.07 5.62 4.12
CA GLY A 72 -13.51 4.67 5.07
C GLY A 72 -13.48 5.25 6.49
N GLY A 73 -13.10 6.51 6.66
CA GLY A 73 -13.11 7.20 7.95
C GLY A 73 -14.51 7.32 8.58
N LEU A 74 -15.52 7.63 7.76
CA LEU A 74 -16.91 7.77 8.21
C LEU A 74 -17.55 6.43 8.57
N PHE A 75 -17.30 5.37 7.78
CA PHE A 75 -17.96 4.07 7.96
C PHE A 75 -17.22 3.13 8.92
N LEU A 76 -15.89 3.09 8.91
CA LEU A 76 -15.09 2.17 9.76
C LEU A 76 -14.64 2.82 11.08
N GLY A 77 -14.76 4.14 11.20
CA GLY A 77 -14.51 4.89 12.43
C GLY A 77 -13.04 5.14 12.77
N ARG A 78 -12.82 5.70 13.96
CA ARG A 78 -11.52 6.26 14.38
C ARG A 78 -10.39 5.25 14.49
N THR A 79 -10.67 4.02 14.92
CA THR A 79 -9.63 2.97 15.07
C THR A 79 -9.04 2.58 13.72
N PHE A 80 -9.87 2.47 12.68
CA PHE A 80 -9.41 2.24 11.31
C PHE A 80 -8.52 3.39 10.84
N MET A 81 -8.99 4.63 10.98
CA MET A 81 -8.25 5.81 10.56
C MET A 81 -6.85 5.90 11.22
N MET A 82 -6.73 5.60 12.52
CA MET A 82 -5.43 5.60 13.19
C MET A 82 -4.48 4.52 12.66
N ASN A 83 -5.00 3.32 12.37
CA ASN A 83 -4.21 2.24 11.78
C ASN A 83 -3.76 2.59 10.36
N THR A 84 -4.63 3.23 9.56
CA THR A 84 -4.31 3.66 8.20
C THR A 84 -3.26 4.76 8.20
N ILE A 85 -3.35 5.74 9.11
CA ILE A 85 -2.33 6.78 9.27
C ILE A 85 -0.99 6.15 9.64
N LEU A 86 -0.98 5.21 10.59
CA LEU A 86 0.25 4.50 10.97
C LEU A 86 0.90 3.81 9.77
N SER A 87 0.13 3.04 9.00
CA SER A 87 0.62 2.38 7.78
C SER A 87 1.10 3.40 6.74
N SER A 88 0.36 4.49 6.53
CA SER A 88 0.71 5.54 5.57
C SER A 88 1.99 6.30 5.94
N LEU A 89 2.36 6.35 7.23
CA LEU A 89 3.64 6.90 7.68
C LEU A 89 4.77 5.88 7.60
N CYS A 90 4.50 4.61 7.94
CA CYS A 90 5.48 3.53 7.85
C CYS A 90 5.87 3.20 6.40
N TYR A 91 4.92 3.28 5.48
CA TYR A 91 5.11 2.94 4.07
C TYR A 91 6.25 3.74 3.41
N PRO A 92 6.23 5.10 3.38
CA PRO A 92 7.31 5.88 2.77
C PRO A 92 8.65 5.71 3.48
N LEU A 93 8.65 5.41 4.78
CA LEU A 93 9.88 5.09 5.51
C LEU A 93 10.49 3.79 4.98
N PHE A 94 9.69 2.74 4.82
CA PHE A 94 10.16 1.46 4.31
C PHE A 94 10.57 1.51 2.85
N THR A 95 9.80 2.18 1.99
CA THR A 95 10.17 2.33 0.57
C THR A 95 11.49 3.08 0.42
N THR A 96 11.68 4.21 1.12
CA THR A 96 12.95 4.97 1.09
C THR A 96 14.13 4.15 1.60
N MET A 97 13.91 3.26 2.57
CA MET A 97 14.96 2.34 3.04
C MET A 97 15.28 1.26 2.01
N LEU A 98 14.27 0.68 1.37
CA LEU A 98 14.39 -0.44 0.42
C LEU A 98 14.89 -0.01 -0.96
N GLU A 99 14.52 1.18 -1.43
CA GLU A 99 14.94 1.77 -2.72
C GLU A 99 16.46 1.70 -2.91
N LYS A 100 17.22 1.93 -1.83
CA LYS A 100 18.69 1.87 -1.81
C LYS A 100 19.26 0.49 -2.15
N TYR A 101 18.48 -0.57 -1.94
CA TYR A 101 18.89 -1.96 -2.16
C TYR A 101 18.41 -2.53 -3.50
N VAL A 102 17.40 -1.90 -4.13
CA VAL A 102 16.84 -2.36 -5.41
C VAL A 102 17.90 -2.40 -6.52
N GLY A 103 18.80 -1.42 -6.56
CA GLY A 103 19.90 -1.39 -7.54
C GLY A 103 21.06 -2.35 -7.24
N VAL A 104 21.14 -2.90 -6.02
CA VAL A 104 22.25 -3.77 -5.57
C VAL A 104 21.87 -5.25 -5.69
N VAL A 105 20.58 -5.58 -5.59
CA VAL A 105 20.05 -6.95 -5.72
C VAL A 105 19.15 -7.03 -6.96
N PRO A 106 19.70 -7.29 -8.15
CA PRO A 106 18.90 -7.41 -9.37
C PRO A 106 18.06 -8.68 -9.32
N ILE A 107 16.78 -8.54 -8.96
CA ILE A 107 15.79 -9.62 -9.11
C ILE A 107 15.40 -9.63 -10.59
N THR A 108 15.88 -10.63 -11.33
CA THR A 108 15.57 -10.83 -12.76
C THR A 108 14.59 -11.99 -12.91
N ILE A 109 13.30 -11.67 -13.04
CA ILE A 109 12.22 -12.63 -13.23
C ILE A 109 11.29 -12.14 -14.34
N HIS A 110 10.43 -13.02 -14.86
CA HIS A 110 9.47 -12.63 -15.89
C HIS A 110 8.42 -11.66 -15.33
N PRO A 111 7.98 -10.62 -16.07
CA PRO A 111 6.98 -9.66 -15.59
C PRO A 111 5.68 -10.29 -15.08
N MET A 112 5.25 -11.41 -15.67
CA MET A 112 4.07 -12.16 -15.20
C MET A 112 4.25 -12.78 -13.82
N LEU A 113 5.46 -13.23 -13.50
CA LEU A 113 5.78 -13.76 -12.17
C LEU A 113 5.94 -12.60 -11.17
N ALA A 114 6.54 -11.49 -11.60
CA ALA A 114 6.61 -10.27 -10.81
C ALA A 114 5.22 -9.73 -10.46
N SER A 115 4.24 -9.81 -11.37
CA SER A 115 2.87 -9.37 -11.09
C SER A 115 2.18 -10.24 -10.04
N PHE A 116 2.54 -11.53 -9.98
CA PHE A 116 2.03 -12.44 -8.95
C PHE A 116 2.62 -12.13 -7.56
N TYR A 117 3.89 -11.74 -7.48
CA TYR A 117 4.51 -11.33 -6.22
C TYR A 117 4.13 -9.91 -5.77
N ALA A 118 3.67 -9.08 -6.71
CA ALA A 118 3.19 -7.74 -6.44
C ALA A 118 1.82 -7.70 -5.72
N GLY A 119 1.04 -8.79 -5.78
CA GLY A 119 -0.28 -8.89 -5.15
C GLY A 119 -1.11 -10.06 -5.64
#